data_AF-A0A2T5NN03-F1
#
_entry.id   AF-A0A2T5NN03-F1
#
_cell.length_a   1.000
_cell.length_b   1.000
_cell.length_c   1.000
_cell.angle_alpha   90.00
_cell.angle_beta   90.00
_cell.angle_gamma   90.00
#
_symmetry.space_group_name_H-M   'P 1'
#
loop_
_entity.id
_entity.type
_entity.pdbx_description
1 polymer ?
#
loop_
_entity_poly.entity_id
_entity_poly.type
_entity_poly.pdbx_seq_one_letter_code
_entity_poly.pdbx_strand_id
1 'polypeptide(L)' 'MKQQRFDIDLDKHYNATVVVACEECGHEIRHHLKSLHPDSVLRCHCGAHMAMSPLTVQQAERRVSEIKQSYRIH' A
#
# COMPACT_ATOMS: atom_id res chain seq x y z
N MET A 1 17.53 0.84 8.02
CA MET A 1 16.64 1.02 6.87
C MET A 1 15.31 1.54 7.38
N LYS A 2 14.85 2.74 6.97
CA LYS A 2 13.54 3.26 7.37
C LYS A 2 12.47 2.39 6.73
N GLN A 3 11.64 1.73 7.53
CA GLN A 3 10.46 1.04 7.01
C GLN A 3 9.50 2.11 6.47
N GLN A 4 9.26 2.05 5.16
CA GLN A 4 8.28 2.90 4.50
C GLN A 4 6.91 2.64 5.14
N ARG A 5 6.35 3.67 5.79
CA ARG A 5 5.06 3.56 6.46
C ARG A 5 3.96 3.56 5.40
N PHE A 6 3.15 2.52 5.40
CA PHE A 6 1.97 2.40 4.56
C PHE A 6 0.77 2.04 5.43
N ASP A 7 -0.39 2.47 4.96
CA ASP A 7 -1.70 2.13 5.51
C ASP A 7 -2.50 1.28 4.51
N ILE A 8 -3.55 0.63 4.99
CA ILE A 8 -4.39 -0.26 4.19
C ILE A 8 -5.84 0.15 4.37
N ASP A 9 -6.44 0.63 3.29
CA ASP A 9 -7.85 0.93 3.21
C ASP A 9 -8.59 -0.20 2.50
N LEU A 10 -9.72 -0.63 3.04
CA LEU A 10 -10.62 -1.59 2.41
C LEU A 10 -11.90 -0.88 2.01
N ASP A 11 -12.26 -0.94 0.73
CA ASP A 11 -13.54 -0.42 0.28
C ASP A 11 -14.71 -1.31 0.74
N LYS A 12 -15.95 -0.88 0.45
CA LYS A 12 -17.18 -1.61 0.79
C LYS A 12 -17.30 -3.00 0.14
N HIS A 13 -16.47 -3.31 -0.86
CA HIS A 13 -16.39 -4.62 -1.52
C HIS A 13 -15.12 -5.38 -1.10
N TYR A 14 -14.40 -4.89 -0.08
CA TYR A 14 -13.17 -5.46 0.44
C TYR A 14 -12.01 -5.47 -0.57
N ASN A 15 -12.00 -4.53 -1.52
CA ASN A 15 -10.83 -4.26 -2.34
C ASN A 15 -9.82 -3.48 -1.50
N ALA A 16 -8.61 -4.01 -1.42
CA ALA A 16 -7.50 -3.37 -0.72
C ALA A 16 -6.85 -2.27 -1.54
N THR A 17 -6.66 -1.14 -0.89
CA THR A 17 -5.94 0.02 -1.39
C THR A 17 -4.80 0.30 -0.42
N VAL A 18 -3.58 0.28 -0.93
CA VAL A 18 -2.40 0.70 -0.18
C VAL A 18 -2.33 2.21 -0.22
N VAL A 19 -2.20 2.82 0.95
CA VAL A 19 -1.98 4.26 1.10
C VAL A 19 -0.55 4.46 1.56
N VAL A 20 0.26 5.18 0.78
CA VAL A 20 1.65 5.44 1.12
C VAL A 20 1.89 6.94 1.16
N ALA A 21 2.40 7.44 2.28
CA ALA A 21 2.77 8.84 2.41
C ALA A 21 4.14 9.09 1.76
N CYS A 22 4.21 10.12 0.92
CA CYS A 22 5.47 10.58 0.35
C CYS A 22 6.34 11.19 1.45
N GLU A 23 7.58 10.70 1.59
CA GLU A 23 8.52 11.25 2.58
C GLU A 23 9.00 12.67 2.25
N GLU A 24 8.86 13.12 0.99
CA GLU A 24 9.30 14.45 0.57
C GLU A 24 8.25 15.54 0.80
N CYS A 25 6.99 15.29 0.41
CA CYS A 25 5.92 16.30 0.49
C CYS A 25 4.78 15.94 1.45
N GLY A 26 4.82 14.76 2.08
CA GLY A 26 3.78 14.26 2.98
C GLY A 26 2.49 13.84 2.29
N HIS A 27 2.41 13.93 0.95
CA HIS A 27 1.18 13.62 0.21
C HIS A 27 0.92 12.12 0.18
N GLU A 28 -0.32 11.73 0.41
CA GLU A 28 -0.74 10.34 0.37
C GLU A 28 -1.00 9.88 -1.06
N ILE A 29 -0.39 8.77 -1.45
CA ILE A 29 -0.62 8.11 -2.72
C ILE A 29 -1.43 6.86 -2.44
N ARG A 30 -2.55 6.69 -3.15
CA ARG A 30 -3.44 5.55 -3.00
C ARG A 30 -3.35 4.68 -4.24
N HIS A 31 -3.13 3.39 -4.06
CA HIS A 31 -3.08 2.44 -5.18
C HIS A 31 -3.72 1.12 -4.79
N HIS A 32 -4.51 0.54 -5.69
CA HIS A 32 -5.08 -0.78 -5.45
C HIS A 32 -3.98 -1.82 -5.34
N LEU A 33 -4.02 -2.63 -4.28
CA LEU A 33 -3.01 -3.65 -4.01
C LEU A 33 -2.99 -4.72 -5.12
N LYS A 34 -4.17 -5.10 -5.64
CA LYS A 34 -4.30 -6.08 -6.72
C LYS A 34 -3.58 -5.68 -8.02
N SER A 35 -3.33 -4.40 -8.21
CA SER A 35 -2.67 -3.84 -9.40
C SER A 35 -1.22 -3.47 -9.13
N LEU A 36 -0.73 -3.74 -7.92
CA LEU A 36 0.58 -3.32 -7.46
C LEU A 36 1.53 -4.51 -7.54
N HIS A 37 2.47 -4.45 -8.46
CA HIS A 37 3.49 -5.47 -8.63
C HIS A 37 4.71 -5.20 -7.72
N PRO A 38 5.46 -6.24 -7.33
CA PRO A 38 6.83 -6.06 -6.85
C PRO A 38 7.59 -5.20 -7.86
N ASP A 39 8.34 -4.20 -7.38
CA ASP A 39 9.09 -3.25 -8.20
C ASP A 39 8.26 -2.18 -8.93
N SER A 40 6.95 -2.07 -8.61
CA SER A 40 6.16 -0.93 -9.07
C SER A 40 6.70 0.36 -8.50
N VAL A 41 6.86 1.39 -9.34
CA VAL A 41 7.26 2.72 -8.89
C VAL A 41 6.01 3.59 -8.80
N LEU A 42 5.67 4.01 -7.58
CA LEU A 42 4.63 5.01 -7.35
C LEU A 42 5.24 6.40 -7.54
N ARG A 43 4.57 7.23 -8.33
CA ARG A 43 5.00 8.61 -8.56
C ARG A 43 4.14 9.56 -7.73
N CYS A 44 4.79 10.33 -6.87
CA CYS A 44 4.13 11.39 -6.14
C CYS A 44 3.91 12.61 -7.04
N HIS A 45 2.91 13.43 -6.70
CA HIS A 45 2.64 14.70 -7.39
C HIS A 45 3.81 15.68 -7.33
N CYS A 46 4.62 15.65 -6.25
CA CYS A 46 5.82 16.48 -6.13
C CYS A 46 6.98 16.03 -7.03
N GLY A 47 6.86 14.91 -7.75
CA GLY A 47 7.91 14.34 -8.59
C GLY A 47 8.73 13.24 -7.90
N ALA A 48 8.54 13.02 -6.60
CA ALA A 48 9.19 11.93 -5.87
C ALA A 48 8.80 10.55 -6.43
N HIS A 49 9.77 9.64 -6.48
CA HIS A 49 9.55 8.25 -6.86
C HIS A 49 9.64 7.35 -5.64
N MET A 50 8.64 6.52 -5.45
CA MET A 50 8.53 5.61 -4.30
C MET A 50 8.45 4.19 -4.85
N ALA A 51 9.58 3.49 -4.80
CA ALA A 51 9.64 2.10 -5.21
C ALA A 51 8.91 1.22 -4.20
N MET A 52 7.97 0.42 -4.67
CA MET A 52 7.31 -0.60 -3.86
C MET A 52 8.18 -1.84 -3.87
N SER A 53 9.00 -1.97 -2.81
CA SER A 53 9.85 -3.14 -2.66
C SER A 53 8.99 -4.41 -2.56
N PRO A 54 9.48 -5.57 -3.03
CA PRO A 54 8.78 -6.85 -2.89
C PRO A 54 8.35 -7.13 -1.45
N LEU A 55 9.20 -6.77 -0.48
CA LEU A 55 8.91 -6.89 0.95
C LEU A 55 7.72 -6.03 1.38
N THR A 56 7.63 -4.79 0.89
CA THR A 56 6.52 -3.87 1.18
C THR A 56 5.20 -4.40 0.62
N VAL A 57 5.22 -4.91 -0.62
CA VAL A 57 4.04 -5.52 -1.24
C VAL A 57 3.57 -6.73 -0.42
N GLN A 58 4.50 -7.62 -0.05
CA GLN A 58 4.18 -8.80 0.76
C GLN A 58 3.64 -8.42 2.15
N GLN A 59 4.18 -7.39 2.79
CA GLN A 59 3.66 -6.88 4.06
C GLN A 59 2.25 -6.30 3.91
N ALA A 60 1.97 -5.60 2.82
CA ALA A 60 0.64 -5.07 2.52
C ALA A 60 -0.38 -6.20 2.30
N GLU A 61 -0.03 -7.23 1.53
CA GLU A 61 -0.87 -8.43 1.33
C GLU A 61 -1.17 -9.15 2.64
N ARG A 62 -0.14 -9.34 3.48
CA ARG A 62 -0.31 -9.95 4.80
C ARG A 62 -1.27 -9.16 5.66
N ARG A 63 -1.11 -7.83 5.70
CA ARG A 63 -1.95 -6.95 6.52
C ARG A 63 -3.39 -6.94 6.03
N VAL A 64 -3.62 -6.97 4.71
CA VAL A 64 -4.96 -7.16 4.14
C VAL A 64 -5.58 -8.49 4.57
N SER A 65 -4.80 -9.59 4.55
CA SER A 65 -5.27 -10.90 4.99
C SER A 65 -5.66 -10.88 6.47
N GLU A 66 -4.83 -10.28 7.33
CA GLU A 66 -5.11 -10.11 8.76
C GLU A 66 -6.39 -9.27 9.00
N ILE A 67 -6.56 -8.17 8.26
CA ILE A 67 -7.76 -7.34 8.36
C ILE A 67 -9.00 -8.13 7.90
N LYS A 68 -8.95 -8.82 6.76
CA LYS A 68 -10.07 -9.65 6.28
C LYS A 68 -10.46 -10.74 7.27
N GLN A 69 -9.47 -11.42 7.87
CA GLN A 69 -9.68 -12.41 8.92
C GLN A 69 -10.37 -11.80 10.15
N SER A 70 -9.95 -10.59 10.57
CA SER A 70 -10.57 -9.89 11.72
C SER A 70 -12.05 -9.58 11.49
N TYR A 71 -12.42 -9.28 10.24
CA TYR A 71 -13.80 -9.03 9.83
C TYR A 71 -14.56 -10.30 9.41
N ARG A 72 -13.95 -11.49 9.53
CA ARG A 72 -14.50 -12.79 9.07
C ARG A 72 -14.89 -12.79 7.59
N ILE A 73 -14.15 -12.04 6.78
CA ILE A 73 -14.29 -12.04 5.32
C ILE A 73 -13.39 -13.15 4.78
N HIS A 74 -13.99 -14.13 4.12
CA HIS A 74 -13.30 -15.28 3.51
C HIS A 74 -12.91 -15.00 2.06
#